data_AF-A0A2W5XH17-F1
#
_entry.id   AF-A0A2W5XH17-F1
#
_cell.length_a   1.000
_cell.length_b   1.000
_cell.length_c   1.000
_cell.angle_alpha   90.00
_cell.angle_beta   90.00
_cell.angle_gamma   90.00
#
_symmetry.space_group_name_H-M   'P 1'
#
loop_
_entity.id
_entity.type
_entity.pdbx_description
1 polymer ?
#
loop_
_entity_poly.entity_id
_entity_poly.type
_entity_poly.pdbx_seq_one_letter_code
_entity_poly.pdbx_strand_id
1 'polypeptide(L)'
;MTAQELSDHLQKRGAADTAALMEKLGFSGDFVAANVLAGEQPVTVSRIAMLWMGMPNKHDRKRVRQLFDALTEAGLLRPQGDEETWLPVAQPS
;
A
#
# COMPACT_ATOMS: atom_id res chain seq x y z
N MET A 1 7.57 -10.23 4.79
CA MET A 1 8.23 -8.93 4.57
C MET A 1 7.97 -8.05 5.77
N THR A 2 9.02 -7.56 6.42
CA THR A 2 8.98 -6.61 7.54
C THR A 2 8.95 -5.16 7.05
N ALA A 3 8.67 -4.19 7.93
CA ALA A 3 8.75 -2.77 7.58
C ALA A 3 10.15 -2.34 7.12
N GLN A 4 11.20 -2.88 7.72
CA GLN A 4 12.58 -2.59 7.33
C GLN A 4 12.90 -3.15 5.94
N GLU A 5 12.43 -4.36 5.63
CA GLU A 5 12.56 -4.96 4.29
C GLU A 5 11.77 -4.17 3.23
N LEU A 6 10.60 -3.64 3.59
CA LEU A 6 9.82 -2.78 2.70
C LEU A 6 10.58 -1.50 2.37
N SER A 7 11.12 -0.81 3.38
CA SER A 7 11.89 0.42 3.19
C SER A 7 13.14 0.18 2.35
N ASP A 8 13.89 -0.89 2.63
CA ASP A 8 15.08 -1.26 1.85
C ASP A 8 14.73 -1.60 0.39
N HIS A 9 13.61 -2.31 0.16
CA HIS A 9 13.15 -2.63 -1.18
C HIS A 9 12.71 -1.38 -1.96
N LEU A 10 12.00 -0.45 -1.31
CA LEU A 10 11.63 0.84 -1.91
C LEU A 10 12.86 1.67 -2.27
N GLN A 11 13.86 1.72 -1.39
CA GLN A 11 15.13 2.43 -1.65
C GLN A 11 15.90 1.81 -2.82
N LYS A 12 16.03 0.47 -2.87
CA LYS A 12 16.72 -0.23 -3.97
C LYS A 12 16.09 -0.01 -5.34
N ARG A 13 14.78 0.21 -5.39
CA ARG A 13 14.05 0.52 -6.63
C ARG A 13 14.01 2.00 -7.00
N GLY A 14 14.65 2.87 -6.21
CA GLY A 14 14.58 4.32 -6.41
C GLY A 14 13.22 4.92 -6.06
N ALA A 15 12.35 4.18 -5.34
CA ALA A 15 11.03 4.61 -4.91
C ALA A 15 11.07 5.25 -3.51
N ALA A 16 12.12 6.03 -3.22
CA ALA A 16 12.28 6.72 -1.94
C ALA A 16 11.09 7.68 -1.66
N ASP A 17 10.52 8.26 -2.71
CA ASP A 17 9.32 9.10 -2.65
C ASP A 17 8.09 8.33 -2.14
N THR A 18 7.98 7.02 -2.42
CA THR A 18 6.88 6.18 -1.92
C THR A 18 6.96 6.01 -0.40
N ALA A 19 8.16 5.80 0.14
CA ALA A 19 8.34 5.68 1.59
C ALA A 19 8.00 7.00 2.31
N ALA A 20 8.48 8.14 1.80
CA ALA A 20 8.15 9.45 2.34
C ALA A 20 6.65 9.78 2.23
N LEU A 21 6.00 9.36 1.12
CA LEU A 21 4.56 9.53 0.95
C LEU A 21 3.76 8.69 1.95
N MET A 22 4.17 7.44 2.20
CA MET A 22 3.53 6.58 3.20
C MET A 22 3.49 7.27 4.58
N GLU A 23 4.63 7.79 5.03
CA GLU A 23 4.72 8.51 6.30
C GLU A 23 3.86 9.78 6.29
N LYS A 24 3.88 10.55 5.20
CA LYS A 24 3.06 11.76 5.03
C LYS A 24 1.55 11.46 5.07
N LEU A 25 1.13 10.31 4.56
CA LEU A 25 -0.26 9.87 4.57
C LEU A 25 -0.70 9.27 5.93
N GLY A 26 0.26 8.97 6.82
CA GLY A 26 0.04 8.42 8.15
C GLY A 26 0.03 6.89 8.21
N PHE A 27 0.59 6.21 7.21
CA PHE A 27 0.72 4.76 7.20
C PHE A 27 2.08 4.32 7.73
N SER A 28 2.09 3.36 8.66
CA SER A 28 3.33 2.70 9.08
C SER A 28 3.74 1.63 8.06
N GLY A 29 5.05 1.41 7.93
CA GLY A 29 5.59 0.33 7.10
C GLY A 29 5.05 -1.04 7.51
N ASP A 30 4.89 -1.30 8.81
CA ASP A 30 4.31 -2.54 9.34
C ASP A 30 2.85 -2.73 8.92
N PHE A 31 2.05 -1.67 8.99
CA PHE A 31 0.65 -1.73 8.56
C PHE A 31 0.55 -2.09 7.08
N VAL A 32 1.35 -1.45 6.22
CA VAL A 32 1.37 -1.70 4.78
C VAL A 32 1.87 -3.11 4.49
N ALA A 33 2.96 -3.53 5.11
CA ALA A 33 3.50 -4.88 4.92
C ALA A 33 2.50 -5.96 5.32
N ALA A 34 1.85 -5.82 6.49
CA ALA A 34 0.93 -6.83 7.02
C ALA A 34 -0.44 -6.85 6.32
N ASN A 35 -1.03 -5.69 6.02
CA ASN A 35 -2.41 -5.61 5.56
C ASN A 35 -2.55 -5.40 4.05
N VAL A 36 -1.54 -4.80 3.40
CA VAL A 36 -1.59 -4.51 1.97
C VAL A 36 -0.79 -5.53 1.17
N LEU A 37 0.39 -5.91 1.63
CA LEU A 37 1.30 -6.76 0.82
C LEU A 37 1.25 -8.24 1.20
N ALA A 38 1.13 -8.55 2.48
CA ALA A 38 0.98 -9.92 3.00
C ALA A 38 -0.46 -10.25 3.45
N GLY A 39 -1.38 -9.29 3.32
CA GLY A 39 -2.77 -9.43 3.73
C GLY A 39 -3.59 -10.31 2.80
N GLU A 40 -4.88 -10.42 3.10
CA GLU A 40 -5.83 -11.12 2.25
C GLU A 40 -6.05 -10.37 0.93
N GLN A 41 -6.05 -11.13 -0.17
CA GLN A 41 -6.12 -10.63 -1.53
C GLN A 41 -7.44 -11.03 -2.19
N PRO A 42 -8.02 -10.18 -3.07
CA PRO A 42 -7.49 -8.90 -3.51
C PRO A 42 -7.60 -7.80 -2.44
N VAL A 43 -6.72 -6.81 -2.53
CA VAL A 43 -6.74 -5.68 -1.58
C VAL A 43 -7.62 -4.57 -2.14
N THR A 44 -8.51 -4.04 -1.29
CA THR A 44 -9.42 -2.98 -1.67
C THR A 44 -9.24 -1.71 -0.87
N VAL A 45 -9.45 -0.56 -1.51
CA VAL A 45 -9.37 0.76 -0.86
C VAL A 45 -10.29 0.81 0.37
N SER A 46 -11.53 0.35 0.21
CA SER A 46 -12.54 0.36 1.27
C SER A 46 -12.13 -0.51 2.46
N ARG A 47 -11.57 -1.71 2.22
CA ARG A 47 -11.10 -2.60 3.28
C ARG A 47 -9.90 -2.02 4.03
N ILE A 48 -8.87 -1.59 3.31
CA ILE A 48 -7.67 -1.05 3.96
C ILE A 48 -7.99 0.22 4.73
N ALA A 49 -8.90 1.07 4.22
CA ALA A 49 -9.37 2.23 4.97
C ALA A 49 -10.11 1.83 6.25
N MET A 50 -10.89 0.74 6.21
CA MET A 50 -11.57 0.20 7.39
C MET A 50 -10.60 -0.37 8.42
N LEU A 51 -9.58 -1.12 7.99
CA LEU A 51 -8.55 -1.63 8.88
C LEU A 51 -7.71 -0.52 9.51
N TRP A 52 -7.52 0.59 8.79
CA TRP A 52 -6.72 1.72 9.25
C TRP A 52 -7.48 2.62 10.23
N MET A 53 -8.74 2.98 9.91
CA MET A 53 -9.49 4.01 10.64
C MET A 53 -10.69 3.48 11.43
N GLY A 54 -11.09 2.22 11.25
CA GLY A 54 -12.31 1.62 11.81
C GLY A 54 -13.60 2.12 11.14
N MET A 55 -13.76 3.44 11.03
CA MET A 55 -14.89 4.09 10.36
C MET A 55 -14.38 5.13 9.33
N PRO A 56 -13.98 4.68 8.12
CA PRO A 56 -13.32 5.55 7.15
C PRO A 56 -14.30 6.47 6.41
N ASN A 57 -13.91 7.73 6.28
CA ASN A 57 -14.61 8.72 5.46
C ASN A 57 -14.03 8.81 4.04
N LYS A 58 -14.56 9.73 3.23
CA LYS A 58 -14.12 9.95 1.83
C LYS A 58 -12.63 10.35 1.73
N HIS A 59 -12.11 11.14 2.67
CA HIS A 59 -10.70 11.54 2.69
C HIS A 59 -9.79 10.36 3.04
N ASP A 60 -10.19 9.49 3.95
CA ASP A 60 -9.39 8.32 4.32
C ASP A 60 -9.26 7.34 3.15
N ARG A 61 -10.37 7.08 2.44
CA ARG A 61 -10.36 6.28 1.21
C ARG A 61 -9.47 6.90 0.14
N LYS A 62 -9.50 8.24 0.00
CA LYS A 62 -8.59 8.94 -0.93
C LYS A 62 -7.12 8.76 -0.55
N ARG A 63 -6.77 8.78 0.75
CA ARG A 63 -5.39 8.54 1.20
C ARG A 63 -4.95 7.10 0.93
N VAL A 64 -5.82 6.13 1.17
CA VAL A 64 -5.54 4.72 0.82
C VAL A 64 -5.35 4.55 -0.69
N ARG A 65 -6.16 5.22 -1.51
CA ARG A 65 -5.98 5.23 -2.96
C ARG A 65 -4.60 5.79 -3.36
N GLN A 66 -4.21 6.94 -2.78
CA GLN A 66 -2.89 7.53 -3.03
C GLN A 66 -1.74 6.61 -2.62
N LEU A 67 -1.89 5.89 -1.50
CA LEU A 67 -0.95 4.86 -1.09
C LEU A 67 -0.85 3.75 -2.15
N PHE A 68 -1.98 3.25 -2.64
CA PHE A 68 -2.02 2.17 -3.62
C PHE A 68 -1.43 2.58 -4.98
N ASP A 69 -1.70 3.80 -5.43
CA ASP A 69 -1.10 4.36 -6.64
C ASP A 69 0.43 4.42 -6.49
N ALA A 70 0.95 4.93 -5.36
CA ALA A 70 2.40 5.00 -5.14
C ALA A 70 3.09 3.63 -4.98
N LEU A 71 2.39 2.64 -4.41
CA LEU A 71 2.88 1.25 -4.36
C LEU A 71 2.80 0.59 -5.74
N THR A 72 1.88 1.01 -6.60
CA THR A 72 1.80 0.57 -8.01
C THR A 72 2.98 1.14 -8.79
N GLU A 73 3.28 2.43 -8.62
CA GLU A 73 4.46 3.08 -9.22
C GLU A 73 5.77 2.43 -8.74
N ALA A 74 5.83 2.00 -7.48
CA ALA A 74 6.95 1.22 -6.94
C ALA A 74 7.00 -0.24 -7.43
N GLY A 75 6.02 -0.68 -8.23
CA GLY A 75 5.93 -2.05 -8.76
C GLY A 75 5.56 -3.11 -7.72
N LEU A 76 4.99 -2.70 -6.59
CA LEU A 76 4.56 -3.59 -5.50
C LEU A 76 3.08 -3.99 -5.61
N LEU A 77 2.25 -3.18 -6.26
CA LEU A 77 0.84 -3.47 -6.53
C LEU A 77 0.54 -3.40 -8.02
N ARG A 78 -0.55 -4.06 -8.43
CA ARG A 78 -1.11 -3.98 -9.78
C ARG A 78 -2.63 -3.74 -9.70
N PRO A 79 -3.17 -2.69 -10.36
CA PRO A 79 -4.61 -2.45 -10.40
C PRO A 79 -5.33 -3.55 -11.17
N GLN A 80 -6.56 -3.87 -10.78
CA GLN A 80 -7.40 -4.90 -11.44
C GLN A 80 -8.35 -4.35 -12.52
N GLY A 81 -8.30 -3.04 -12.79
CA GLY A 81 -9.09 -2.38 -13.84
C GLY A 81 -10.28 -1.57 -13.31
N ASP A 82 -10.65 -1.75 -12.05
CA ASP A 82 -11.57 -0.89 -11.31
C ASP A 82 -10.82 0.11 -10.40
N GLU A 83 -11.57 1.05 -9.82
CA GLU A 83 -10.98 2.10 -8.96
C GLU A 83 -10.73 1.66 -7.51
N GLU A 84 -11.14 0.44 -7.14
CA GLU A 84 -11.16 -0.03 -5.75
C GLU A 84 -10.16 -1.16 -5.49
N THR A 85 -9.71 -1.91 -6.50
CA THR A 85 -9.06 -3.22 -6.33
C THR A 85 -7.65 -3.33 -6.91
N TRP A 86 -6.72 -3.84 -6.11
CA TRP A 86 -5.33 -4.13 -6.47
C TRP A 86 -4.94 -5.55 -6.06
N LEU A 87 -3.90 -6.06 -6.71
CA LEU A 87 -3.19 -7.27 -6.30
C LEU A 87 -1.73 -6.94 -5.97
N PRO A 88 -1.19 -7.46 -4.86
CA PRO A 88 0.25 -7.55 -4.66
C PRO A 88 0.95 -8.19 -5.85
N VAL A 89 2.01 -7.56 -6.32
CA VAL A 89 2.91 -8.16 -7.32
C VAL A 89 3.75 -9.19 -6.57
N ALA A 90 3.55 -10.47 -6.88
CA ALA A 90 4.38 -11.53 -6.33
C ALA A 90 5.85 -11.23 -6.64
N GLN A 91 6.69 -11.11 -5.60
CA GLN A 91 8.12 -11.05 -5.83
C GLN A 91 8.56 -12.40 -6.41
N PRO A 92 9.35 -12.42 -7.50
CA PRO A 92 9.99 -13.65 -7.92
C PRO A 92 10.87 -14.14 -6.76
N SER A 93 10.68 -15.40 -6.38
CA SER A 93 11.47 -16.10 -5.36
C SER A 93 12.95 -16.16 -5.72
#